data_AF-A0A7C7CJN3-F1
#
_entry.id   AF-A0A7C7CJN3-F1
#
_cell.length_a   1.000
_cell.length_b   1.000
_cell.length_c   1.000
_cell.angle_alpha   90.00
_cell.angle_beta   90.00
_cell.angle_gamma   90.00
#
_symmetry.space_group_name_H-M   'P 1'
#
loop_
_entity.id
_entity.type
_entity.pdbx_description
1 polymer ?
#
loop_
_entity_poly.entity_id
_entity_poly.type
_entity_poly.pdbx_seq_one_letter_code
_entity_poly.pdbx_strand_id
1 'polypeptide(L)'
;MSDSKTSQVETGKLHITMDSNNLQVSYVSSMLRVLQAAVRDIARGVDDAHDLFEIHPQPVLLLSTEVDGPDLQLQIFFADPTNSKPMVELSAQAFDPFMVQFGNLLKLLPQPGLWGRVARRSGPSSIETETDRRLDELRVELRHF
;
A
#
# COMPACT_ATOMS: atom_id res chain seq x y z
N MET A 1 -28.14 15.20 16.46
CA MET A 1 -28.07 14.03 15.56
C MET A 1 -26.69 14.08 14.94
N SER A 2 -25.75 13.35 15.54
CA SER A 2 -24.35 13.32 15.10
C SER A 2 -24.16 12.02 14.36
N ASP A 3 -24.09 12.08 13.02
CA ASP A 3 -23.76 10.93 12.19
C ASP A 3 -22.34 10.50 12.49
N SER A 4 -22.23 9.42 13.24
CA SER A 4 -20.99 8.66 13.35
C SER A 4 -20.82 7.92 12.03
N LYS A 5 -20.14 8.53 11.06
CA LYS A 5 -19.61 7.81 9.88
C LYS A 5 -18.64 6.76 10.42
N THR A 6 -19.18 5.58 10.67
CA THR A 6 -18.39 4.38 10.90
C THR A 6 -17.74 4.13 9.55
N SER A 7 -16.45 4.37 9.42
CA SER A 7 -15.68 4.04 8.22
C SER A 7 -15.78 2.53 8.01
N GLN A 8 -16.81 2.08 7.29
CA GLN A 8 -16.84 0.75 6.72
C GLN A 8 -15.60 0.68 5.85
N VAL A 9 -14.62 -0.13 6.28
CA VAL A 9 -13.50 -0.51 5.43
C VAL A 9 -14.14 -1.22 4.24
N GLU A 10 -14.21 -0.52 3.11
CA GLU A 10 -14.80 -1.09 1.91
C GLU A 10 -13.93 -2.25 1.46
N THR A 11 -14.51 -3.45 1.44
CA THR A 11 -13.80 -4.68 1.11
C THR A 11 -13.12 -4.54 -0.25
N GLY A 12 -11.85 -4.93 -0.34
CA GLY A 12 -11.06 -4.86 -1.58
C GLY A 12 -10.48 -3.47 -1.90
N LYS A 13 -10.40 -2.56 -0.93
CA LYS A 13 -9.66 -1.30 -1.09
C LYS A 13 -8.50 -1.22 -0.11
N LEU A 14 -7.37 -0.69 -0.58
CA LEU A 14 -6.26 -0.30 0.27
C LEU A 14 -6.46 1.16 0.70
N HIS A 15 -6.47 1.40 2.01
CA HIS A 15 -6.65 2.72 2.60
C HIS A 15 -5.32 3.26 3.14
N ILE A 16 -4.97 4.49 2.76
CA ILE A 16 -3.84 5.23 3.32
C ILE A 16 -4.36 6.58 3.80
N THR A 17 -4.03 6.94 5.03
CA THR A 17 -4.37 8.24 5.62
C THR A 17 -3.08 8.99 5.91
N MET A 18 -3.03 10.28 5.55
CA MET A 18 -1.89 11.16 5.78
C MET A 18 -2.37 12.58 6.06
N ASP A 19 -1.53 13.41 6.68
CA ASP A 19 -1.84 14.84 6.86
C ASP A 19 -1.92 15.52 5.48
N SER A 20 -2.94 16.35 5.28
CA SER A 20 -3.22 17.03 4.01
C SER A 20 -2.41 18.31 3.80
N ASN A 21 -1.70 18.79 4.83
CA ASN A 21 -0.99 20.06 4.76
C ASN A 21 0.41 19.89 4.17
N ASN A 22 0.77 20.78 3.24
CA ASN A 22 2.14 20.92 2.72
C ASN A 22 2.73 19.62 2.10
N LEU A 23 1.88 18.76 1.55
CA LEU A 23 2.29 17.54 0.86
C LEU A 23 3.18 17.86 -0.35
N GLN A 24 4.41 17.37 -0.34
CA GLN A 24 5.30 17.51 -1.49
C GLN A 24 4.88 16.55 -2.60
N VAL A 25 4.57 17.11 -3.77
CA VAL A 25 4.11 16.36 -4.95
C VAL A 25 5.10 15.25 -5.34
N SER A 26 6.40 15.52 -5.24
CA SER A 26 7.46 14.55 -5.52
C SER A 26 7.38 13.32 -4.61
N TYR A 27 7.18 13.53 -3.30
CA TYR A 27 7.07 12.43 -2.34
C TYR A 27 5.79 11.63 -2.56
N VAL A 28 4.65 12.30 -2.78
CA VAL A 28 3.38 11.60 -3.02
C VAL A 28 3.48 10.76 -4.29
N SER A 29 4.06 11.31 -5.36
CA SER A 29 4.29 10.60 -6.61
C SER A 29 5.24 9.41 -6.44
N SER A 30 6.34 9.58 -5.71
CA SER A 30 7.30 8.50 -5.44
C SER A 30 6.63 7.36 -4.66
N MET A 31 5.96 7.68 -3.55
CA MET A 31 5.22 6.72 -2.73
C MET A 31 4.21 5.92 -3.57
N LEU A 32 3.39 6.59 -4.38
CA LEU A 32 2.39 5.92 -5.21
C LEU A 32 3.02 4.99 -6.26
N ARG A 33 4.15 5.38 -6.85
CA ARG A 33 4.89 4.53 -7.80
C ARG A 33 5.45 3.28 -7.13
N VAL A 34 6.09 3.44 -5.97
CA VAL A 34 6.68 2.32 -5.23
C VAL A 34 5.57 1.40 -4.72
N LEU A 35 4.47 1.95 -4.21
CA LEU A 35 3.30 1.17 -3.80
C LEU A 35 2.73 0.34 -4.95
N GLN A 36 2.49 0.96 -6.11
CA GLN A 36 2.00 0.26 -7.29
C GLN A 36 2.94 -0.87 -7.73
N ALA A 37 4.26 -0.63 -7.67
CA ALA A 37 5.26 -1.64 -8.01
C ALA A 37 5.30 -2.79 -7.00
N ALA A 38 5.18 -2.50 -5.70
CA ALA A 38 5.18 -3.49 -4.63
C ALA A 38 3.93 -4.39 -4.68
N VAL A 39 2.75 -3.78 -4.82
CA VAL A 39 1.49 -4.53 -4.92
C VAL A 39 1.51 -5.45 -6.14
N ARG A 40 1.95 -4.96 -7.31
CA ARG A 40 2.01 -5.77 -8.54
C ARG A 40 2.96 -6.95 -8.42
N ASP A 41 4.13 -6.76 -7.82
CA ASP A 41 5.09 -7.85 -7.67
C ASP A 41 4.60 -8.93 -6.72
N ILE A 42 4.00 -8.52 -5.59
CA ILE A 42 3.42 -9.47 -4.63
C ILE A 42 2.26 -10.24 -5.27
N ALA A 43 1.37 -9.54 -5.97
CA ALA A 43 0.21 -10.17 -6.58
C ALA A 43 0.59 -11.12 -7.72
N ARG A 44 1.70 -10.89 -8.44
CA ARG A 44 2.23 -11.84 -9.43
C ARG A 44 2.79 -13.12 -8.82
N GLY A 45 3.21 -13.09 -7.55
CA GLY A 45 3.71 -14.25 -6.82
C GLY A 45 2.61 -15.10 -6.20
N VAL A 46 1.34 -14.73 -6.38
CA VAL A 46 0.17 -15.45 -5.87
C VAL A 46 -0.54 -16.07 -7.07
N ASP A 47 -0.56 -17.40 -7.15
CA ASP A 47 -1.03 -18.15 -8.33
C ASP A 47 -2.45 -17.73 -8.77
N ASP A 48 -3.39 -17.56 -7.83
CA ASP A 48 -4.78 -17.17 -8.13
C ASP A 48 -4.91 -15.73 -8.67
N ALA A 49 -4.03 -14.82 -8.25
CA ALA A 49 -4.07 -13.43 -8.68
C ALA A 49 -3.39 -13.22 -10.04
N HIS A 50 -2.42 -14.08 -10.39
CA HIS A 50 -1.71 -14.00 -11.66
C HIS A 50 -2.65 -14.09 -12.85
N ASP A 51 -3.56 -15.07 -12.84
CA ASP A 51 -4.53 -15.28 -13.92
C ASP A 51 -5.45 -14.06 -14.10
N LEU A 52 -5.82 -13.39 -13.00
CA LEU A 52 -6.68 -12.21 -13.03
C LEU A 52 -5.99 -10.96 -13.62
N PHE A 53 -4.66 -10.86 -13.55
CA PHE A 53 -3.89 -9.78 -14.19
C PHE A 53 -3.70 -9.99 -15.69
N GLU A 54 -3.75 -11.23 -16.15
CA GLU A 54 -3.63 -11.60 -17.57
C GLU A 54 -4.98 -11.53 -18.31
N ILE A 55 -6.09 -11.30 -17.60
CA ILE A 55 -7.40 -11.05 -18.20
C ILE A 55 -7.37 -9.75 -19.01
N HIS A 56 -7.82 -9.81 -20.26
CA HIS A 56 -8.03 -8.63 -21.09
C HIS A 56 -9.47 -8.09 -20.96
N PRO A 57 -9.63 -6.76 -20.80
CA PRO A 57 -8.59 -5.74 -20.76
C PRO A 57 -7.83 -5.69 -19.42
N GLN A 58 -6.53 -5.39 -19.46
CA GLN A 58 -5.65 -5.48 -18.29
C GLN A 58 -6.11 -4.55 -17.15
N PRO A 59 -6.18 -5.05 -15.90
CA PRO A 59 -6.60 -4.25 -14.76
C PRO A 59 -5.73 -3.01 -14.53
N VAL A 60 -6.36 -1.88 -14.19
CA VAL A 60 -5.69 -0.64 -13.81
C VAL A 60 -5.83 -0.38 -12.33
N LEU A 61 -4.80 0.21 -11.72
CA LEU A 61 -4.85 0.63 -10.32
C LEU A 61 -5.36 2.08 -10.26
N LEU A 62 -6.52 2.28 -9.65
CA LEU A 62 -7.14 3.59 -9.48
C LEU A 62 -6.95 4.09 -8.06
N LEU A 63 -6.90 5.42 -7.94
CA LEU A 63 -6.86 6.15 -6.68
C LEU A 63 -8.11 7.04 -6.60
N SER A 64 -8.84 6.93 -5.50
CA SER A 64 -9.87 7.87 -5.08
C SER A 64 -9.38 8.60 -3.84
N THR A 65 -9.68 9.90 -3.74
CA THR A 65 -9.20 10.75 -2.64
C THR A 65 -10.36 11.47 -1.98
N GLU A 66 -10.36 11.49 -0.66
CA GLU A 66 -11.27 12.30 0.16
C GLU A 66 -10.43 13.12 1.15
N VAL A 67 -10.81 14.38 1.38
CA VAL A 67 -10.20 15.20 2.42
C VAL A 67 -11.20 15.32 3.56
N ASP A 68 -10.79 14.87 4.74
CA ASP A 68 -11.60 14.93 5.97
C ASP A 68 -10.82 15.69 7.05
N GLY A 69 -11.14 16.98 7.20
CA GLY A 69 -10.42 17.87 8.11
C GLY A 69 -8.93 17.99 7.75
N PRO A 70 -8.00 17.68 8.67
CA PRO A 70 -6.58 17.71 8.39
C PRO A 70 -6.12 16.49 7.59
N ASP A 71 -6.94 15.46 7.40
CA ASP A 71 -6.51 14.19 6.82
C ASP A 71 -6.85 14.09 5.34
N LEU A 72 -5.88 13.65 4.53
CA LEU A 72 -6.07 13.16 3.18
C LEU A 72 -6.19 11.64 3.22
N GLN A 73 -7.36 11.14 2.81
CA GLN A 73 -7.64 9.72 2.67
C GLN A 73 -7.46 9.30 1.22
N LEU A 74 -6.59 8.32 1.00
CA LEU A 74 -6.33 7.70 -0.29
C LEU A 74 -6.94 6.29 -0.29
N GLN A 75 -7.85 6.03 -1.21
CA GLN A 75 -8.45 4.72 -1.43
C GLN A 75 -7.98 4.15 -2.77
N ILE A 76 -7.30 3.01 -2.72
CA ILE A 76 -6.64 2.41 -3.88
C ILE A 76 -7.28 1.07 -4.19
N PHE A 77 -7.62 0.83 -5.46
CA PHE A 77 -8.28 -0.40 -5.90
C PHE A 77 -8.00 -0.72 -7.37
N PHE A 78 -8.04 -2.00 -7.73
CA PHE A 78 -8.00 -2.40 -9.13
C PHE A 78 -9.38 -2.22 -9.77
N ALA A 79 -9.39 -1.79 -11.02
CA ALA A 79 -10.62 -1.61 -11.80
C ALA A 79 -10.43 -2.04 -13.25
N ASP A 80 -11.56 -2.36 -13.90
CA ASP A 80 -11.61 -2.57 -15.34
C ASP A 80 -11.35 -1.23 -16.06
N PRO A 81 -10.37 -1.16 -16.98
CA PRO A 81 -10.00 0.08 -17.64
C PRO A 81 -11.08 0.65 -18.56
N THR A 82 -12.07 -0.14 -18.98
CA THR A 82 -13.10 0.30 -19.95
C THR A 82 -14.26 1.02 -19.30
N ASN A 83 -14.57 0.68 -18.05
CA ASN A 83 -15.76 1.16 -17.35
C ASN A 83 -15.47 1.64 -15.91
N SER A 84 -14.21 1.57 -15.47
CA SER A 84 -13.75 1.93 -14.13
C SER A 84 -14.46 1.17 -13.00
N LYS A 85 -15.07 0.03 -13.29
CA LYS A 85 -15.75 -0.80 -12.29
C LYS A 85 -14.70 -1.45 -11.38
N PRO A 86 -14.84 -1.34 -10.05
CA PRO A 86 -13.95 -1.99 -9.11
C PRO A 86 -13.91 -3.52 -9.30
N MET A 87 -12.69 -4.06 -9.37
CA MET A 87 -12.40 -5.49 -9.39
C MET A 87 -12.06 -5.94 -7.96
N VAL A 88 -13.11 -6.15 -7.16
CA VAL A 88 -13.00 -6.39 -5.71
C VAL A 88 -12.19 -7.64 -5.38
N GLU A 89 -12.41 -8.73 -6.12
CA GLU A 89 -11.71 -10.00 -5.92
C GLU A 89 -10.20 -9.87 -6.20
N LEU A 90 -9.84 -9.32 -7.36
CA LEU A 90 -8.44 -9.03 -7.69
C LEU A 90 -7.78 -8.12 -6.65
N SER A 91 -8.51 -7.10 -6.18
CA SER A 91 -7.99 -6.18 -5.19
C SER A 91 -7.74 -6.86 -3.84
N ALA A 92 -8.65 -7.72 -3.38
CA ALA A 92 -8.44 -8.51 -2.16
C ALA A 92 -7.25 -9.48 -2.31
N GLN A 93 -7.19 -10.22 -3.41
CA GLN A 93 -6.11 -11.18 -3.67
C GLN A 93 -4.74 -10.51 -3.82
N ALA A 94 -4.69 -9.24 -4.25
CA ALA A 94 -3.44 -8.47 -4.31
C ALA A 94 -3.08 -7.79 -2.99
N PHE A 95 -4.06 -7.17 -2.31
CA PHE A 95 -3.81 -6.35 -1.13
C PHE A 95 -3.66 -7.16 0.15
N ASP A 96 -4.36 -8.28 0.32
CA ASP A 96 -4.26 -9.08 1.55
C ASP A 96 -2.84 -9.65 1.73
N PRO A 97 -2.22 -10.30 0.72
CA PRO A 97 -0.83 -10.75 0.83
C PRO A 97 0.15 -9.59 0.98
N PHE A 98 -0.10 -8.47 0.31
CA PHE A 98 0.70 -7.26 0.45
C PHE A 98 0.70 -6.75 1.90
N MET A 99 -0.46 -6.65 2.55
CA MET A 99 -0.57 -6.20 3.94
C MET A 99 0.12 -7.14 4.92
N VAL A 100 0.03 -8.46 4.68
CA VAL A 100 0.74 -9.46 5.49
C VAL A 100 2.26 -9.29 5.36
N GLN A 101 2.78 -9.21 4.13
CA GLN A 101 4.21 -9.07 3.89
C GLN A 101 4.77 -7.74 4.40
N PHE A 102 4.08 -6.62 4.12
CA PHE A 102 4.47 -5.31 4.62
C PHE A 102 4.44 -5.25 6.16
N GLY A 103 3.39 -5.81 6.77
CA GLY A 103 3.30 -5.91 8.23
C GLY A 103 4.44 -6.76 8.85
N ASN A 104 4.86 -7.82 8.17
CA ASN A 104 6.01 -8.63 8.60
C ASN A 104 7.32 -7.86 8.48
N LEU A 105 7.54 -7.13 7.39
CA LEU A 105 8.69 -6.24 7.25
C LEU A 105 8.76 -5.24 8.42
N LEU A 106 7.64 -4.59 8.74
CA LEU A 106 7.58 -3.63 9.85
C LEU A 106 7.95 -4.24 11.21
N LYS A 107 7.53 -5.49 11.47
CA LYS A 107 7.86 -6.22 12.72
C LYS A 107 9.35 -6.59 12.82
N LEU A 108 10.03 -6.77 11.68
CA LEU A 108 11.45 -7.13 11.62
C LEU A 108 12.38 -5.91 11.80
N LEU A 109 11.83 -4.70 11.71
CA LEU A 109 12.61 -3.49 11.94
C LEU A 109 13.07 -3.39 13.39
N PRO A 110 14.29 -2.88 13.62
CA PRO A 110 14.74 -2.60 14.97
C PRO A 110 13.80 -1.55 15.59
N GLN A 111 13.18 -1.90 16.72
CA GLN A 111 12.36 -0.94 17.45
C GLN A 111 13.23 0.26 17.85
N PRO A 112 12.74 1.50 17.69
CA PRO A 112 13.42 2.67 18.20
C PRO A 112 13.57 2.48 19.71
N GLY A 113 14.81 2.50 20.20
CA GLY A 113 15.04 2.51 21.64
C GLY A 113 14.38 3.75 22.25
N LEU A 114 14.05 3.68 23.55
CA LEU A 114 13.41 4.74 24.34
C LEU A 114 14.09 6.13 24.21
N TRP A 115 15.31 6.18 23.70
CA TRP A 115 16.16 7.37 23.54
C TRP A 115 16.62 7.60 22.09
N GLY A 116 15.89 7.09 21.10
CA GLY A 116 16.17 7.34 19.67
C GLY A 116 17.42 6.64 19.12
N ARG A 117 18.21 5.96 19.96
CA ARG A 117 19.22 5.01 19.48
C ARG A 117 18.55 3.73 19.04
N VAL A 118 18.54 3.51 17.73
CA VAL A 118 18.25 2.21 17.11
C VAL A 118 19.20 1.20 17.76
N ALA A 119 18.66 0.26 18.53
CA ALA A 119 19.43 -0.92 18.88
C ALA A 119 19.78 -1.58 17.55
N ARG A 120 21.07 -1.50 17.15
CA ARG A 120 21.58 -2.29 16.02
C ARG A 120 21.50 -3.75 16.43
N ARG A 121 20.31 -4.35 16.35
CA ARG A 121 20.25 -5.71 15.87
C ARG A 121 20.71 -5.62 14.43
N SER A 122 21.65 -6.49 14.07
CA SER A 122 22.03 -6.75 12.69
C SER A 122 20.78 -6.58 11.83
N GLY A 123 20.77 -5.55 10.96
CA GLY A 123 19.66 -5.36 10.03
C GLY A 123 19.40 -6.70 9.33
N PRO A 124 18.16 -6.96 8.87
CA PRO A 124 17.84 -8.24 8.26
C PRO A 124 18.93 -8.56 7.25
N SER A 125 19.61 -9.68 7.45
CA SER A 125 20.57 -10.23 6.49
C SER A 125 19.84 -10.78 5.26
N SER A 126 18.65 -10.26 4.93
CA SER A 126 17.68 -10.97 4.11
C SER A 126 16.84 -10.07 3.20
N ILE A 127 17.41 -8.99 2.63
CA ILE A 127 16.89 -8.56 1.31
C ILE A 127 17.32 -9.64 0.33
N GLU A 128 16.57 -10.73 0.29
CA GLU A 128 16.85 -11.89 -0.58
C GLU A 128 16.10 -11.75 -1.90
N THR A 129 15.00 -10.99 -1.90
CA THR A 129 14.11 -10.86 -3.06
C THR A 129 13.88 -9.39 -3.47
N GLU A 130 13.53 -9.19 -4.74
CA GLU A 130 13.14 -7.86 -5.26
C GLU A 130 11.88 -7.32 -4.57
N THR A 131 10.97 -8.21 -4.14
CA THR A 131 9.79 -7.87 -3.33
C THR A 131 10.18 -7.21 -2.00
N ASP A 132 11.13 -7.80 -1.27
CA ASP A 132 11.62 -7.25 0.01
C ASP A 132 12.22 -5.85 -0.20
N ARG A 133 12.95 -5.66 -1.31
CA ARG A 133 13.54 -4.37 -1.69
C ARG A 133 12.47 -3.30 -1.89
N ARG A 134 11.39 -3.62 -2.61
CA ARG A 134 10.29 -2.67 -2.89
C ARG A 134 9.47 -2.34 -1.65
N LEU A 135 9.26 -3.30 -0.74
CA LEU A 135 8.60 -3.04 0.53
C LEU A 135 9.44 -2.11 1.43
N ASP A 136 10.77 -2.25 1.43
CA ASP A 136 11.65 -1.34 2.16
C ASP A 136 11.68 0.07 1.54
N GLU A 137 11.68 0.16 0.20
CA GLU A 137 11.54 1.45 -0.50
C GLU A 137 10.22 2.14 -0.12
N LEU A 138 9.09 1.41 -0.10
CA LEU A 138 7.79 1.97 0.28
C LEU A 138 7.82 2.50 1.72
N ARG A 139 8.42 1.72 2.63
CA ARG A 139 8.60 2.12 4.03
C ARG A 139 9.41 3.40 4.16
N VAL A 140 10.48 3.56 3.37
CA VAL A 140 11.29 4.80 3.38
C VAL A 140 10.45 5.98 2.90
N GLU A 141 9.68 5.81 1.83
CA GLU A 141 8.82 6.86 1.28
C GLU A 141 7.73 7.30 2.26
N LEU A 142 7.11 6.35 2.97
CA LEU A 142 6.08 6.63 3.97
C LEU A 142 6.57 7.46 5.16
N ARG A 143 7.89 7.56 5.42
CA ARG A 143 8.43 8.39 6.52
C ARG A 143 8.39 9.89 6.24
N HIS A 144 8.06 10.29 5.02
CA HIS A 144 7.95 11.71 4.65
C HIS A 144 6.57 12.31 4.96
N PHE A 145 5.64 11.48 5.48
CA PHE A 145 4.26 11.82 5.81
C PHE A 145 3.97 11.44 7.28
#